data_AF-A0A194AJ97-F1
#
_entry.id   AF-A0A194AJ97-F1
#
_cell.length_a   1.000
_cell.length_b   1.000
_cell.length_c   1.000
_cell.angle_alpha   90.00
_cell.angle_beta   90.00
_cell.angle_gamma   90.00
#
_symmetry.space_group_name_H-M   'P 1'
#
loop_
_entity.id
_entity.type
_entity.pdbx_description
1 polymer ?
#
loop_
_entity_poly.entity_id
_entity_poly.type
_entity_poly.pdbx_seq_one_letter_code
_entity_poly.pdbx_strand_id
1 'polypeptide(L)'
;MLYQYDVPITKKEAEEKLKERFRENAHVTDVRVVDILIMKGQMELDEVMEHWMGNMHVMKFFKDTQPEKPSDFLSKFYQGVE
;
A
#
# COMPACT_ATOMS: atom_id res chain seq x y z
N MET A 1 1.12 16.89 -11.27
CA MET A 1 1.14 16.22 -9.95
C MET A 1 1.72 14.81 -9.97
N LEU A 2 1.64 14.01 -11.05
CA LEU A 2 2.39 12.73 -11.16
C LEU A 2 3.87 12.90 -11.57
N TYR A 3 4.29 14.10 -11.99
CA TYR A 3 5.61 14.35 -12.60
C TYR A 3 6.70 14.75 -11.60
N GLN A 4 6.43 14.74 -10.29
CA GLN A 4 7.42 15.16 -9.27
C GLN A 4 8.14 13.98 -8.63
N TYR A 5 7.55 12.79 -8.65
CA TYR A 5 8.20 11.57 -8.18
C TYR A 5 8.77 10.82 -9.38
N ASP A 6 10.10 10.67 -9.42
CA ASP A 6 10.79 9.84 -10.42
C ASP A 6 10.71 8.36 -10.01
N VAL A 7 9.52 7.80 -10.18
CA VAL A 7 9.20 6.40 -9.85
C VAL A 7 8.80 5.66 -11.13
N PRO A 8 9.28 4.42 -11.35
CA PRO A 8 8.99 3.65 -12.56
C PRO A 8 7.60 2.99 -12.45
N ILE A 9 6.55 3.79 -12.23
CA ILE A 9 5.16 3.34 -12.16
C ILE A 9 4.33 4.08 -13.21
N THR A 10 3.43 3.36 -13.85
CA THR A 10 2.44 3.98 -14.74
C THR A 10 1.28 4.54 -13.91
N LYS A 11 0.60 5.56 -14.44
CA LYS A 11 -0.62 6.11 -13.82
C LYS A 11 -1.67 5.04 -13.56
N LYS A 12 -1.81 4.08 -14.48
CA LYS A 12 -2.79 2.99 -14.38
C LYS A 12 -2.46 2.07 -13.20
N GLU A 13 -1.19 1.67 -13.04
CA GLU A 13 -0.74 0.86 -11.90
C GLU A 13 -0.95 1.59 -10.57
N ALA A 14 -0.71 2.91 -10.53
CA ALA A 14 -0.99 3.72 -9.35
C ALA A 14 -2.49 3.74 -8.97
N GLU A 15 -3.38 3.91 -9.95
CA GLU A 15 -4.83 3.87 -9.73
C GLU A 15 -5.32 2.47 -9.30
N GLU A 16 -4.74 1.41 -9.87
CA GLU A 16 -5.06 0.03 -9.49
C GLU A 16 -4.60 -0.27 -8.06
N LYS A 17 -3.37 0.12 -7.69
CA LYS A 17 -2.87 -0.01 -6.32
C LYS A 17 -3.70 0.80 -5.33
N LEU A 18 -4.13 2.01 -5.70
CA LEU A 18 -5.02 2.81 -4.86
C LEU A 18 -6.34 2.08 -4.59
N LYS A 19 -6.95 1.51 -5.64
CA LYS A 19 -8.19 0.71 -5.51
C LYS A 19 -8.00 -0.52 -4.63
N GLU A 20 -6.87 -1.22 -4.76
CA GLU A 20 -6.52 -2.37 -3.92
C GLU A 20 -6.52 -1.96 -2.43
N ARG A 21 -5.86 -0.85 -2.09
CA ARG A 21 -5.76 -0.34 -0.71
C ARG A 21 -7.11 0.06 -0.11
N PHE A 22 -7.98 0.66 -0.91
CA PHE A 22 -9.36 0.91 -0.48
C PHE A 22 -10.14 -0.40 -0.24
N ARG A 23 -9.92 -1.41 -1.08
CA ARG A 23 -10.58 -2.73 -0.94
C ARG A 23 -10.06 -3.55 0.25
N GLU A 24 -8.80 -3.41 0.64
CA GLU A 24 -8.23 -4.08 1.83
C GLU A 24 -9.08 -3.82 3.09
N ASN A 25 -9.63 -2.61 3.23
CA ASN A 25 -10.43 -2.20 4.39
C ASN A 25 -11.95 -2.36 4.19
N ALA A 26 -12.40 -2.97 3.09
CA ALA A 26 -13.84 -3.09 2.77
C ALA A 26 -14.64 -3.93 3.77
N HIS A 27 -13.97 -4.71 4.61
CA HIS A 27 -14.57 -5.54 5.64
C HIS A 27 -14.90 -4.76 6.93
N VAL A 28 -14.42 -3.52 7.07
CA VAL A 28 -14.62 -2.71 8.27
C VAL A 28 -16.04 -2.12 8.27
N THR A 29 -16.80 -2.41 9.33
CA THR A 29 -18.19 -1.96 9.48
C THR A 29 -18.40 -0.91 10.57
N ASP A 30 -17.49 -0.81 11.55
CA ASP A 30 -17.57 0.19 12.61
C ASP A 30 -17.22 1.58 12.06
N VAL A 31 -18.21 2.48 12.10
CA VAL A 31 -18.11 3.85 11.58
C VAL A 31 -16.93 4.61 12.18
N ARG A 32 -16.61 4.41 13.47
CA ARG A 32 -15.51 5.13 14.12
C ARG A 32 -14.15 4.70 13.56
N VAL A 33 -14.03 3.43 13.20
CA VAL A 33 -12.83 2.91 12.56
C VAL A 33 -12.73 3.44 11.13
N VAL A 34 -13.86 3.51 10.41
CA VAL A 34 -13.92 4.13 9.09
C VAL A 34 -13.47 5.60 9.13
N ASP A 35 -13.95 6.38 10.11
CA ASP A 35 -13.55 7.78 10.28
C ASP A 35 -12.03 7.91 10.49
N ILE A 36 -11.45 7.07 11.34
CA ILE A 36 -10.00 7.05 11.57
C ILE A 36 -9.24 6.68 10.28
N LEU A 37 -9.74 5.72 9.50
CA LEU A 37 -9.12 5.34 8.23
C LEU A 37 -9.17 6.47 7.20
N ILE A 38 -10.27 7.21 7.13
CA ILE A 38 -10.41 8.39 6.27
C ILE A 38 -9.42 9.48 6.70
N MET A 39 -9.33 9.77 8.00
CA MET A 39 -8.38 10.76 8.52
C MET A 39 -6.94 10.38 8.18
N LYS A 40 -6.56 9.11 8.35
CA LYS A 40 -5.23 8.62 7.97
C LYS A 40 -4.97 8.77 6.47
N GLY A 41 -5.93 8.44 5.62
CA GLY A 41 -5.81 8.59 4.16
C GLY A 41 -5.65 10.05 3.73
N GLN A 42 -6.35 10.97 4.40
CA GLN A 42 -6.19 12.42 4.14
C GLN A 42 -4.79 12.90 4.56
N MET A 43 -4.31 12.50 5.74
CA MET A 43 -2.96 12.85 6.19
C MET A 43 -1.89 12.37 5.21
N GLU A 44 -2.00 11.13 4.73
CA GLU A 44 -1.07 10.56 3.75
C GLU A 44 -1.13 11.27 2.40
N LEU A 45 -2.32 11.70 1.97
CA LEU A 45 -2.48 12.53 0.76
C LEU A 45 -1.76 13.86 0.92
N ASP A 46 -1.94 14.53 2.06
CA ASP A 46 -1.29 15.81 2.34
C ASP A 46 0.25 15.66 2.35
N GLU A 47 0.78 14.60 2.95
CA GLU A 47 2.22 14.29 2.94
C GLU A 47 2.79 14.11 1.52
N VAL A 48 2.03 13.46 0.63
CA VAL A 48 2.43 13.26 -0.78
C VAL A 48 2.32 14.57 -1.57
N MET A 49 1.26 15.35 -1.37
CA MET A 49 1.04 16.63 -2.06
C MET A 49 2.09 17.68 -1.67
N GLU A 50 2.43 17.77 -0.39
CA GLU A 50 3.44 18.69 0.15
C GLU A 50 4.88 18.18 -0.03
N HIS A 51 5.07 17.02 -0.65
CA HIS A 51 6.40 16.41 -0.90
C HIS A 51 7.20 16.14 0.38
N TRP A 52 6.51 15.85 1.49
CA TRP A 52 7.15 15.45 2.74
C TRP A 52 7.62 13.99 2.67
N MET A 53 7.00 13.18 1.83
CA MET A 53 7.44 11.82 1.52
C MET A 53 8.45 11.81 0.38
N GLY A 54 9.56 11.08 0.54
CA GLY A 54 10.51 10.80 -0.57
C GLY A 54 10.08 9.62 -1.46
N ASN A 55 10.70 9.47 -2.65
CA ASN A 55 10.44 8.38 -3.61
C ASN A 55 10.42 6.97 -2.98
N MET A 56 11.31 6.72 -2.01
CA MET A 56 11.38 5.43 -1.29
C MET A 56 10.08 5.09 -0.55
N HIS A 57 9.42 6.09 0.04
CA HIS A 57 8.17 5.90 0.78
C HIS A 57 7.03 5.56 -0.19
N VAL A 58 6.96 6.25 -1.33
CA VAL A 58 5.99 5.94 -2.39
C VAL A 58 6.22 4.54 -2.95
N MET A 59 7.48 4.18 -3.23
CA MET A 59 7.81 2.85 -3.77
C MET A 59 7.49 1.70 -2.82
N LYS A 60 7.40 1.95 -1.51
CA LYS A 60 6.97 0.97 -0.52
C LYS A 60 5.56 0.45 -0.78
N PHE A 61 4.68 1.24 -1.42
CA PHE A 61 3.33 0.78 -1.79
C PHE A 61 3.33 -0.18 -2.97
N PHE A 62 4.38 -0.17 -3.80
CA PHE A 62 4.43 -0.92 -5.06
C PHE A 62 5.34 -2.15 -5.01
N LYS A 63 6.33 -2.16 -4.12
CA LYS A 63 7.28 -3.27 -3.99
C LYS A 63 7.23 -3.87 -2.60
N ASP A 64 6.66 -5.07 -2.49
CA ASP A 64 7.01 -5.96 -1.41
C ASP A 64 8.47 -6.38 -1.62
N THR A 65 9.38 -5.68 -0.93
CA THR A 65 10.81 -6.05 -0.92
C THR A 65 11.03 -7.39 -0.21
N GLN A 66 9.97 -7.96 0.37
CA GLN A 66 9.99 -9.27 0.99
C GLN A 66 9.57 -10.33 -0.04
N PRO A 67 10.26 -11.50 -0.08
CA PRO A 67 9.79 -12.62 -0.87
C PRO A 67 8.37 -12.98 -0.45
N GLU A 68 7.51 -13.31 -1.43
CA GLU A 68 6.15 -13.76 -1.15
C GLU A 68 6.20 -14.88 -0.11
N LYS A 69 5.52 -14.67 1.02
CA LYS A 69 5.49 -15.67 2.07
C LYS A 69 4.84 -16.93 1.50
N PRO A 70 5.42 -18.12 1.71
CA PRO A 70 4.81 -19.36 1.25
C PRO A 70 3.39 -19.46 1.81
N SER A 71 2.41 -19.57 0.93
CA SER A 71 1.00 -19.69 1.30
C SER A 71 0.61 -21.14 1.60
N ASP A 72 1.19 -22.08 0.86
CA ASP A 72 0.95 -23.52 0.99
C ASP A 72 1.74 -24.13 2.16
N PHE A 73 1.13 -25.14 2.80
CA PHE A 73 1.73 -25.91 3.88
C PHE A 73 3.06 -26.53 3.45
N LEU A 74 3.12 -27.12 2.25
CA LEU A 74 4.33 -27.81 1.79
C LEU A 74 5.48 -26.83 1.54
N SER A 75 5.18 -25.64 1.01
CA SER A 75 6.18 -24.58 0.83
C SER A 75 6.69 -24.02 2.16
N LYS A 76 5.82 -23.87 3.17
CA LYS A 76 6.21 -23.50 4.55
C LYS A 76 7.09 -24.56 5.20
N PHE A 77 6.70 -25.83 5.05
CA PHE A 77 7.44 -26.98 5.55
C PHE A 77 8.86 -27.05 4.99
N TYR A 78 9.02 -26.90 3.66
CA TYR A 78 10.36 -26.89 3.03
C TYR A 78 11.22 -25.69 3.43
N GLN A 79 10.62 -24.57 3.86
CA GLN A 79 11.33 -23.37 4.31
C GLN A 79 11.62 -23.36 5.82
N GLY A 80 11.12 -24.35 6.58
CA GLY A 80 11.32 -24.43 8.03
C GLY A 80 10.61 -23.33 8.82
N VAL A 81 9.59 -22.72 8.23
CA VAL A 81 8.73 -21.72 8.89
C VAL A 81 7.47 -22.45 9.35
N GLU A 82 7.42 -22.81 10.63
CA GLU A 82 6.26 -23.48 11.26
C GLU A 82 5.03 -22.56 11.32
#